data_AF-A0A6B2TBV3-F1
#
_entry.id   AF-A0A6B2TBV3-F1
#
_cell.length_a   1.000
_cell.length_b   1.000
_cell.length_c   1.000
_cell.angle_alpha   90.00
_cell.angle_beta   90.00
_cell.angle_gamma   90.00
#
_symmetry.space_group_name_H-M   'P 1'
#
loop_
_entity.id
_entity.type
_entity.pdbx_description
1 polymer ?
#
loop_
_entity_poly.entity_id
_entity_poly.type
_entity_poly.pdbx_seq_one_letter_code
_entity_poly.pdbx_strand_id
1 'polypeptide(L)'
;ASREAEIEAARAVWRDGFIAEALVRQAGRPTMDTSGERHVGTLTADDLRGWEASYEAPVTYDWNGWTLCKAGLWSQGPALLQQFALLPGSVAELPEYGSAAYIHLLVEGCKLAMADREAWYGDAAAAAERVTASELLSAAYNAERRRLIGEKASRDLRP
;
A
#
# COMPACT_ATOMS: atom_id res chain seq x y z
N ALA A 1 26.15 28.90 -0.73
CA ALA A 1 26.06 27.46 -0.35
C ALA A 1 26.02 26.63 -1.64
N SER A 2 26.20 25.31 -1.59
CA SER A 2 25.91 24.45 -2.76
C SER A 2 24.41 24.23 -2.91
N ARG A 3 23.98 23.76 -4.08
CA ARG A 3 22.59 23.38 -4.35
C ARG A 3 22.06 22.36 -3.33
N GLU A 4 22.85 21.34 -3.02
CA GLU A 4 22.48 20.29 -2.07
C GLU A 4 22.41 20.82 -0.64
N ALA A 5 23.31 21.74 -0.26
CA ALA A 5 23.28 22.37 1.06
C ALA A 5 22.04 23.25 1.27
N GLU A 6 21.53 23.89 0.21
CA GLU A 6 20.26 24.63 0.29
C GLU A 6 19.06 23.70 0.49
N ILE A 7 19.06 22.51 -0.13
CA ILE A 7 18.02 21.49 0.06
C ILE A 7 18.07 20.94 1.50
N GLU A 8 19.25 20.63 2.02
CA GLU A 8 19.39 20.18 3.42
C GLU A 8 18.96 21.25 4.43
N ALA A 9 19.28 22.52 4.17
CA ALA A 9 18.78 23.63 4.99
C ALA A 9 17.25 23.73 4.96
N ALA A 10 16.63 23.55 3.80
CA ALA A 10 15.16 23.51 3.68
C ALA A 10 14.55 22.32 4.45
N ARG A 11 15.17 21.12 4.41
CA ARG A 11 14.76 19.97 5.23
C ARG A 11 14.85 20.28 6.72
N ALA A 12 15.89 21.00 7.16
CA ALA A 12 16.05 21.44 8.55
C ALA A 12 14.95 22.44 8.97
N VAL A 13 14.66 23.44 8.12
CA VAL A 13 13.59 24.42 8.35
C VAL A 13 12.21 23.75 8.48
N TRP A 14 11.95 22.73 7.68
CA TRP A 14 10.71 21.95 7.78
C TRP A 14 10.60 21.20 9.11
N ARG A 15 11.65 20.47 9.50
CA ARG A 15 11.61 19.54 10.64
C ARG A 15 11.83 20.18 12.01
N ASP A 16 12.53 21.31 12.07
CA ASP A 16 12.97 21.95 13.33
C ASP A 16 12.96 23.48 13.26
N GLY A 17 12.36 24.07 12.22
CA GLY A 17 12.25 25.51 12.06
C GLY A 17 10.83 26.03 12.32
N PHE A 18 10.55 27.22 11.79
CA PHE A 18 9.26 27.89 11.96
C PHE A 18 8.05 27.08 11.46
N ILE A 19 8.27 26.14 10.53
CA ILE A 19 7.23 25.23 10.03
C ILE A 19 6.88 24.21 11.12
N ALA A 20 7.88 23.54 11.69
CA ALA A 20 7.68 22.59 12.78
C ALA A 20 6.99 23.24 13.99
N GLU A 21 7.42 24.44 14.37
CA GLU A 21 6.77 25.23 15.43
C GLU A 21 5.28 25.49 15.13
N ALA A 22 4.96 25.81 13.88
CA ALA A 22 3.58 26.05 13.47
C ALA A 22 2.73 24.77 13.49
N LEU A 23 3.28 23.65 13.03
CA LEU A 23 2.62 22.34 13.05
C LEU A 23 2.31 21.89 14.47
N VAL A 24 3.28 21.91 15.38
CA VAL A 24 3.11 21.50 16.78
C VAL A 24 2.13 22.43 17.51
N ARG A 25 2.26 23.75 17.31
CA ARG A 25 1.32 24.72 17.88
C ARG A 25 -0.10 24.49 17.39
N GLN A 26 -0.28 24.08 16.14
CA GLN A 26 -1.61 23.82 15.58
C GLN A 26 -2.16 22.47 16.07
N ALA A 27 -1.34 21.43 16.15
CA ALA A 27 -1.72 20.13 16.71
C ALA A 27 -2.17 20.24 18.17
N GLY A 28 -1.55 21.12 18.95
CA GLY A 28 -1.89 21.42 20.35
C GLY A 28 -3.23 22.15 20.57
N ARG A 29 -3.96 22.54 19.51
CA ARG A 29 -5.23 23.27 19.64
C ARG A 29 -6.43 22.31 19.62
N PRO A 30 -7.37 22.42 20.58
CA PRO A 30 -8.62 21.66 20.55
C PRO A 30 -9.42 21.91 19.26
N THR A 31 -9.45 20.90 18.39
CA THR A 31 -10.02 20.97 17.04
C THR A 31 -11.15 19.94 16.92
N MET A 32 -12.29 20.37 16.37
CA MET A 32 -13.44 19.48 16.13
C MET A 32 -13.08 18.42 15.09
N ASP A 33 -13.43 17.16 15.33
CA ASP A 33 -13.29 16.09 14.34
C ASP A 33 -14.58 15.26 14.17
N THR A 34 -14.47 14.14 13.47
CA THR A 34 -15.60 13.25 13.14
C THR A 34 -16.29 12.63 14.35
N SER A 35 -15.69 12.64 15.55
CA SER A 35 -16.34 12.16 16.77
C SER A 35 -17.41 13.12 17.29
N GLY A 36 -17.41 14.38 16.81
CA GLY A 36 -18.28 15.44 17.33
C GLY A 36 -17.75 16.13 18.59
N GLU A 37 -16.56 15.75 19.07
CA GLU A 37 -15.86 16.40 20.18
C GLU A 37 -14.60 17.12 19.68
N ARG A 38 -14.03 17.97 20.52
CA ARG A 38 -12.75 18.64 20.21
C ARG A 38 -11.61 17.86 20.84
N HIS A 39 -10.69 17.40 20.00
CA HIS A 39 -9.49 16.67 20.43
C HIS A 39 -8.23 17.48 20.19
N VAL A 40 -7.14 17.09 20.85
CA VAL A 40 -5.79 17.65 20.68
C VAL A 40 -4.91 16.55 20.07
N GLY A 41 -4.10 16.91 19.07
CA GLY A 41 -3.17 15.97 18.45
C GLY A 41 -1.98 15.65 19.34
N THR A 42 -1.45 14.43 19.24
CA THR A 42 -0.29 13.98 20.03
C THR A 42 1.06 14.37 19.41
N LEU A 43 1.06 14.98 18.22
CA LEU A 43 2.26 15.33 17.47
C LEU A 43 3.18 16.28 18.26
N THR A 44 4.45 15.90 18.38
CA THR A 44 5.49 16.66 19.08
C THR A 44 6.56 17.19 18.13
N ALA A 45 7.41 18.09 18.62
CA ALA A 45 8.58 18.56 17.87
C ALA A 45 9.61 17.43 17.66
N ASP A 46 9.73 16.50 18.61
CA ASP A 46 10.67 15.37 18.51
C ASP A 46 10.25 14.38 17.42
N ASP A 47 8.94 14.17 17.21
CA ASP A 47 8.43 13.36 16.09
C ASP A 47 8.87 13.93 14.73
N LEU A 48 8.77 15.26 14.57
CA LEU A 48 9.17 15.94 13.33
C LEU A 48 10.68 15.91 13.13
N ARG A 49 11.46 16.12 14.19
CA ARG A 49 12.92 16.12 14.14
C ARG A 49 13.48 14.72 13.86
N GLY A 50 12.85 13.69 14.43
CA GLY A 50 13.29 12.30 14.35
C GLY A 50 12.93 11.58 13.06
N TRP A 51 11.98 12.08 12.27
CA TRP A 51 11.54 11.43 11.05
C TRP A 51 12.33 11.87 9.82
N GLU A 52 12.67 10.90 8.96
CA GLU A 52 13.22 11.14 7.62
C GLU A 52 12.58 10.21 6.58
N ALA A 53 12.44 10.70 5.35
CA ALA A 53 12.10 9.85 4.22
C ALA A 53 13.27 8.90 3.92
N SER A 54 12.96 7.62 3.72
CA SER A 54 13.93 6.57 3.42
C SER A 54 13.82 6.09 1.97
N TYR A 55 14.91 5.49 1.47
CA TYR A 55 14.90 4.70 0.25
C TYR A 55 14.71 3.23 0.58
N GLU A 56 13.97 2.52 -0.28
CA GLU A 56 13.74 1.08 -0.17
C GLU A 56 13.69 0.46 -1.58
N ALA A 57 13.89 -0.86 -1.67
CA ALA A 57 13.68 -1.58 -2.91
C ALA A 57 12.17 -1.71 -3.20
N PRO A 58 11.73 -1.58 -4.47
CA PRO A 58 10.33 -1.83 -4.79
C PRO A 58 10.00 -3.31 -4.65
N VAL A 59 8.74 -3.61 -4.31
CA VAL A 59 8.16 -4.93 -4.55
C VAL A 59 7.89 -5.04 -6.04
N THR A 60 8.34 -6.14 -6.65
CA THR A 60 8.20 -6.36 -8.08
C THR A 60 7.42 -7.63 -8.39
N TYR A 61 6.77 -7.64 -9.55
CA TYR A 61 6.15 -8.84 -10.10
C TYR A 61 6.27 -8.84 -11.63
N ASP A 62 6.71 -9.96 -12.18
CA ASP A 62 6.86 -10.14 -13.62
C ASP A 62 5.59 -10.77 -14.20
N TRP A 63 5.05 -10.17 -15.26
CA TRP A 63 3.90 -10.72 -15.97
C TRP A 63 3.94 -10.34 -17.45
N ASN A 64 3.83 -11.36 -18.31
CA ASN A 64 3.71 -11.19 -19.76
C ASN A 64 4.78 -10.27 -20.40
N GLY A 65 6.04 -10.42 -19.99
CA GLY A 65 7.18 -9.64 -20.52
C GLY A 65 7.37 -8.26 -19.87
N TRP A 66 6.56 -7.89 -18.88
CA TRP A 66 6.68 -6.65 -18.11
C TRP A 66 7.08 -6.94 -16.67
N THR A 67 7.85 -6.03 -16.07
CA THR A 67 8.09 -5.99 -14.63
C THR A 67 7.33 -4.81 -14.03
N LEU A 68 6.42 -5.10 -13.11
CA LEU A 68 5.68 -4.08 -12.38
C LEU A 68 6.41 -3.76 -11.07
N CYS A 69 6.62 -2.48 -10.76
CA CYS A 69 7.33 -2.04 -9.55
C CYS A 69 6.40 -1.20 -8.67
N LYS A 70 6.22 -1.58 -7.40
CA LYS A 70 5.37 -0.89 -6.41
C LYS A 70 6.11 -0.72 -5.08
N ALA A 71 5.64 0.20 -4.24
CA ALA A 71 6.14 0.35 -2.85
C ALA A 71 5.81 -0.88 -1.99
N GLY A 72 6.39 -0.97 -0.79
CA GLY A 72 6.23 -2.07 0.15
C GLY A 72 4.80 -2.30 0.68
N LEU A 73 4.65 -3.31 1.54
CA LEU A 73 3.38 -3.70 2.18
C LEU A 73 2.84 -2.65 3.17
N TRP A 74 3.64 -1.64 3.54
CA TRP A 74 3.14 -0.44 4.23
C TRP A 74 2.17 0.37 3.35
N SER A 75 2.21 0.16 2.03
CA SER A 75 1.30 0.73 1.04
C SER A 75 0.36 -0.34 0.47
N GLN A 76 -0.70 0.08 -0.21
CA GLN A 76 -1.55 -0.86 -0.98
C GLN A 76 -0.94 -1.27 -2.33
N GLY A 77 0.26 -0.80 -2.68
CA GLY A 77 0.90 -1.04 -3.97
C GLY A 77 0.95 -2.52 -4.37
N PRO A 78 1.35 -3.43 -3.48
CA PRO A 78 1.43 -4.86 -3.78
C PRO A 78 0.08 -5.53 -4.08
N ALA A 79 -1.07 -4.92 -3.73
CA ALA A 79 -2.38 -5.47 -4.09
C ALA A 79 -2.60 -5.44 -5.61
N LEU A 80 -1.98 -4.48 -6.33
CA LEU A 80 -1.94 -4.50 -7.78
C LEU A 80 -1.13 -5.70 -8.29
N LEU A 81 0.03 -5.96 -7.69
CA LEU A 81 0.88 -7.09 -8.07
C LEU A 81 0.17 -8.44 -7.85
N GLN A 82 -0.54 -8.58 -6.73
CA GLN A 82 -1.36 -9.77 -6.46
C GLN A 82 -2.48 -9.95 -7.49
N GLN A 83 -3.14 -8.87 -7.93
CA GLN A 83 -4.14 -8.96 -9.00
C GLN A 83 -3.54 -9.55 -10.28
N PHE A 84 -2.31 -9.18 -10.64
CA PHE A 84 -1.59 -9.80 -11.77
C PHE A 84 -1.19 -11.25 -11.50
N ALA A 85 -0.78 -11.60 -10.28
CA ALA A 85 -0.44 -12.97 -9.92
C ALA A 85 -1.66 -13.92 -9.94
N LEU A 86 -2.85 -13.38 -9.73
CA LEU A 86 -4.14 -14.06 -9.87
C LEU A 86 -4.59 -14.22 -11.32
N LEU A 87 -3.98 -13.52 -12.29
CA LEU A 87 -4.28 -13.77 -13.70
C LEU A 87 -3.68 -15.10 -14.17
N PRO A 88 -4.20 -15.67 -15.27
CA PRO A 88 -3.49 -16.67 -16.06
C PRO A 88 -2.08 -16.20 -16.45
N GLY A 89 -1.20 -17.16 -16.74
CA GLY A 89 0.23 -16.90 -16.98
C GLY A 89 0.52 -16.12 -18.27
N SER A 90 -0.45 -16.02 -19.18
CA SER A 90 -0.31 -15.28 -20.43
C SER A 90 -1.58 -14.52 -20.81
N VAL A 91 -1.42 -13.46 -21.60
CA VAL A 91 -2.55 -12.70 -22.17
C VAL A 91 -3.42 -13.57 -23.07
N ALA A 92 -2.86 -14.58 -23.72
CA ALA A 92 -3.58 -15.48 -24.63
C ALA A 92 -4.63 -16.35 -23.90
N GLU A 93 -4.48 -16.53 -22.58
CA GLU A 93 -5.41 -17.28 -21.75
C GLU A 93 -6.49 -16.39 -21.10
N LEU A 94 -6.41 -15.07 -21.30
CA LEU A 94 -7.43 -14.16 -20.78
C LEU A 94 -8.71 -14.21 -21.62
N PRO A 95 -9.88 -13.99 -20.99
CA PRO A 95 -11.09 -13.71 -21.74
C PRO A 95 -10.92 -12.48 -22.65
N GLU A 96 -11.76 -12.38 -23.68
CA GLU A 96 -11.73 -11.24 -24.61
C GLU A 96 -11.73 -9.91 -23.85
N TYR A 97 -10.80 -9.03 -24.20
CA TYR A 97 -10.64 -7.75 -23.53
C TYR A 97 -11.95 -6.95 -23.54
N GLY A 98 -12.38 -6.47 -22.37
CA GLY A 98 -13.61 -5.70 -22.20
C GLY A 98 -14.89 -6.54 -22.17
N SER A 99 -14.81 -7.87 -22.37
CA SER A 99 -15.96 -8.76 -22.21
C SER A 99 -16.43 -8.84 -20.75
N ALA A 100 -17.67 -9.31 -20.55
CA ALA A 100 -18.19 -9.55 -19.20
C ALA A 100 -17.34 -10.56 -18.41
N ALA A 101 -16.83 -11.61 -19.07
CA ALA A 101 -15.94 -12.58 -18.44
C ALA A 101 -14.61 -11.97 -18.01
N TYR A 102 -14.04 -11.07 -18.81
CA TYR A 102 -12.83 -10.33 -18.46
C TYR A 102 -13.05 -9.44 -17.23
N ILE A 103 -14.13 -8.65 -17.23
CA ILE A 103 -14.46 -7.76 -16.11
C ILE A 103 -14.74 -8.57 -14.84
N HIS A 104 -15.48 -9.68 -14.94
CA HIS A 104 -15.77 -10.56 -13.80
C HIS A 104 -14.48 -11.13 -13.18
N LEU A 105 -13.58 -11.64 -14.01
CA LEU A 105 -12.27 -12.13 -13.56
C LEU A 105 -11.50 -11.06 -12.78
N LEU A 106 -11.43 -9.84 -13.33
CA LEU A 106 -10.71 -8.74 -12.68
C LEU A 106 -11.37 -8.29 -11.38
N VAL A 107 -12.70 -8.21 -11.34
CA VAL A 107 -13.44 -7.81 -10.13
C VAL A 107 -13.24 -8.83 -9.02
N GLU A 108 -13.39 -10.13 -9.30
CA GLU A 108 -13.22 -11.17 -8.28
C GLU A 108 -11.75 -11.31 -7.85
N GLY A 109 -10.80 -11.18 -8.78
CA GLY A 109 -9.37 -11.12 -8.45
C GLY A 109 -9.00 -9.91 -7.58
N CYS A 110 -9.59 -8.74 -7.86
CA CYS A 110 -9.43 -7.54 -7.04
C CYS A 110 -9.97 -7.75 -5.62
N LYS A 111 -11.17 -8.33 -5.47
CA LYS A 111 -11.74 -8.65 -4.14
C LYS A 111 -10.82 -9.56 -3.33
N LEU A 112 -10.24 -10.57 -3.96
CA LEU A 112 -9.26 -11.45 -3.32
C LEU A 112 -8.01 -10.67 -2.89
N ALA A 113 -7.35 -9.95 -3.79
CA ALA A 113 -6.14 -9.18 -3.45
C ALA A 113 -6.40 -8.11 -2.37
N MET A 114 -7.58 -7.49 -2.36
CA MET A 114 -7.96 -6.53 -1.33
C MET A 114 -8.25 -7.21 0.02
N ALA A 115 -8.75 -8.45 0.02
CA ALA A 115 -8.88 -9.24 1.25
C ALA A 115 -7.51 -9.54 1.87
N ASP A 116 -6.50 -9.85 1.06
CA ASP A 116 -5.13 -10.04 1.55
C ASP A 116 -4.54 -8.76 2.08
N ARG A 117 -4.75 -7.64 1.39
CA ARG A 117 -4.35 -6.33 1.89
C ARG A 117 -4.89 -6.10 3.30
N GLU A 118 -6.17 -6.30 3.50
CA GLU A 118 -6.81 -6.05 4.80
C GLU A 118 -6.29 -6.98 5.90
N ALA A 119 -6.00 -8.24 5.58
CA ALA A 119 -5.52 -9.21 6.55
C ALA A 119 -4.03 -9.07 6.89
N TRP A 120 -3.22 -8.65 5.91
CA TRP A 120 -1.77 -8.85 5.95
C TRP A 120 -0.92 -7.59 5.84
N TYR A 121 -1.44 -6.50 5.25
CA TYR A 121 -0.61 -5.33 4.95
C TYR A 121 -0.56 -4.39 6.15
N GLY A 122 0.50 -3.57 6.20
CA GLY A 122 0.69 -2.58 7.25
C GLY A 122 2.16 -2.39 7.60
N ASP A 123 2.40 -1.47 8.52
CA ASP A 123 3.74 -1.08 9.00
C ASP A 123 3.89 -1.23 10.53
N ALA A 124 2.89 -1.81 11.19
CA ALA A 124 3.05 -2.21 12.59
C ALA A 124 4.04 -3.38 12.66
N ALA A 125 4.97 -3.37 13.63
CA ALA A 125 6.02 -4.40 13.75
C ALA A 125 5.47 -5.84 13.69
N ALA A 126 4.31 -6.08 14.31
CA ALA A 126 3.63 -7.38 14.29
C ALA A 126 3.05 -7.79 12.92
N ALA A 127 2.81 -6.85 12.01
CA ALA A 127 2.39 -7.15 10.63
C ALA A 127 3.58 -7.56 9.75
N ALA A 128 4.73 -6.90 9.94
CA ALA A 128 5.97 -7.18 9.19
C ALA A 128 6.52 -8.61 9.40
N GLU A 129 6.18 -9.27 10.51
CA GLU A 129 6.64 -10.62 10.84
C GLU A 129 5.70 -11.74 10.37
N ARG A 130 4.47 -11.41 9.91
CA ARG A 130 3.44 -12.43 9.63
C ARG A 130 3.50 -13.00 8.23
N VAL A 131 3.75 -12.16 7.23
CA VAL A 131 3.82 -12.60 5.83
C VAL A 131 4.68 -11.64 5.02
N THR A 132 5.38 -12.21 4.04
CA THR A 132 6.21 -11.48 3.10
C THR A 132 5.48 -11.24 1.78
N ALA A 133 5.84 -10.17 1.08
CA ALA A 133 5.32 -9.92 -0.27
C ALA A 133 5.64 -11.09 -1.23
N SER A 134 6.79 -11.75 -1.06
CA SER A 134 7.18 -12.92 -1.85
C SER A 134 6.23 -14.11 -1.67
N GLU A 135 5.73 -14.35 -0.46
CA GLU A 135 4.77 -15.45 -0.21
C GLU A 135 3.44 -15.16 -0.90
N LEU A 136 2.92 -13.93 -0.72
CA LEU A 136 1.66 -13.48 -1.33
C LEU A 136 1.72 -13.43 -2.87
N LEU A 137 2.90 -13.26 -3.46
CA LEU A 137 3.12 -13.24 -4.90
C LEU A 137 3.61 -14.59 -5.47
N SER A 138 3.79 -15.60 -4.63
CA SER A 138 4.27 -16.91 -5.07
C SER A 138 3.26 -17.60 -6.00
N ALA A 139 3.77 -18.37 -6.95
CA ALA A 139 2.93 -19.12 -7.89
C ALA A 139 2.04 -20.14 -7.16
N ALA A 140 2.54 -20.78 -6.10
CA ALA A 140 1.80 -21.76 -5.31
C ALA A 140 0.62 -21.12 -4.56
N TYR A 141 0.85 -19.99 -3.89
CA TYR A 141 -0.22 -19.26 -3.21
C TYR A 141 -1.30 -18.83 -4.20
N ASN A 142 -0.91 -18.22 -5.32
CA ASN A 142 -1.86 -17.70 -6.31
C ASN A 142 -2.57 -18.80 -7.10
N ALA A 143 -1.99 -20.00 -7.23
CA ALA A 143 -2.68 -21.15 -7.80
C ALA A 143 -3.90 -21.56 -6.98
N GLU A 144 -3.77 -21.64 -5.65
CA GLU A 144 -4.90 -21.97 -4.77
C GLU A 144 -5.91 -20.82 -4.72
N ARG A 145 -5.43 -19.58 -4.70
CA ARG A 145 -6.29 -18.40 -4.66
C ARG A 145 -7.16 -18.26 -5.91
N ARG A 146 -6.61 -18.53 -7.10
CA ARG A 146 -7.38 -18.50 -8.36
C ARG A 146 -8.60 -19.42 -8.34
N ARG A 147 -8.55 -20.54 -7.62
CA ARG A 147 -9.70 -21.46 -7.48
C ARG A 147 -10.90 -20.83 -6.78
N LEU A 148 -10.70 -19.73 -6.05
CA LEU A 148 -11.76 -19.00 -5.35
C LEU A 148 -12.54 -18.05 -6.28
N ILE A 149 -12.08 -17.87 -7.53
CA ILE A 149 -12.77 -17.12 -8.58
C ILE A 149 -13.75 -18.07 -9.28
N GLY A 150 -14.98 -18.07 -8.79
CA GLY A 150 -16.08 -18.86 -9.36
C GLY A 150 -16.96 -18.06 -10.32
N GLU A 151 -17.99 -18.72 -10.88
CA GLU A 151 -18.94 -18.08 -11.80
C GLU A 151 -19.81 -16.99 -11.14
N LYS A 152 -20.02 -17.09 -9.82
CA LYS A 152 -20.84 -16.13 -9.07
C LYS A 152 -19.95 -15.13 -8.35
N ALA A 153 -20.40 -13.87 -8.34
CA ALA A 153 -19.72 -12.80 -7.62
C ALA A 153 -19.72 -13.07 -6.10
N SER A 154 -18.53 -13.04 -5.50
CA SER A 154 -18.35 -13.17 -4.05
C SER A 154 -18.91 -11.95 -3.33
N ARG A 155 -19.51 -12.19 -2.16
CA ARG A 155 -19.92 -11.18 -1.18
C ARG A 155 -19.08 -11.23 0.10
N ASP A 156 -18.16 -12.20 0.18
CA ASP A 156 -17.39 -12.49 1.38
C ASP A 156 -15.96 -11.94 1.27
N LEU A 157 -15.43 -11.52 2.43
CA LEU A 157 -14.01 -11.20 2.61
C LEU A 157 -13.25 -12.51 2.85
N ARG A 158 -12.35 -12.87 1.92
CA ARG A 158 -11.66 -14.18 1.92
C ARG A 158 -10.14 -13.97 1.82
N PRO A 159 -9.43 -13.68 2.93
CA PRO A 159 -7.98 -13.61 2.98
C PRO A 159 -7.33 -14.99 2.91
#